data_AF-A0A0D7B7F5-F1
#
_entry.id   AF-A0A0D7B7F5-F1
#
_cell.length_a   1.000
_cell.length_b   1.000
_cell.length_c   1.000
_cell.angle_alpha   90.00
_cell.angle_beta   90.00
_cell.angle_gamma   90.00
#
_symmetry.space_group_name_H-M   'P 1'
#
loop_
_entity.id
_entity.type
_entity.pdbx_description
1 polymer ?
#
loop_
_entity_poly.entity_id
_entity_poly.type
_entity_poly.pdbx_seq_one_letter_code
_entity_poly.pdbx_strand_id
1 'polypeptide(L)'
;MKVVAVPVRSDNYAYLLIDDATANAAAVDPYDVGKVASAASALGVKIVAGLTTHHHEDHSGGNKAFAEKYPGVPIYGGSSRIPALTNLVKDKDEFTVGHISVKCLATPCHTQDSICYYVTDTVKKELPGGVFTGDTLFTGGCGRFFEGTAEEMDKALTYLGTLPDETVTYVGHEYTSGNAAFAWSVDSLNPDIARLVELAKENKITAGLTTIGDEKKWNVFMRLTDEAVRTATSQSSPIAVMDKLREMKNNFRG
;
A
#
# COMPACT_ATOMS: atom_id res chain seq x y z
N MET A 1 3.34 -0.06 18.51
CA MET A 1 3.66 0.18 17.08
C MET A 1 3.14 1.55 16.68
N LYS A 2 3.94 2.31 15.92
CA LYS A 2 3.56 3.59 15.31
C LYS A 2 4.04 3.63 13.86
N VAL A 3 3.26 4.24 12.96
CA VAL A 3 3.68 4.46 11.57
C VAL A 3 3.73 5.96 11.29
N VAL A 4 4.78 6.41 10.61
CA VAL A 4 4.95 7.78 10.16
C VAL A 4 5.17 7.80 8.66
N ALA A 5 4.27 8.44 7.92
CA ALA A 5 4.45 8.71 6.50
C ALA A 5 5.54 9.77 6.30
N VAL A 6 6.41 9.53 5.34
CA VAL A 6 7.48 10.44 4.90
C VAL A 6 7.21 10.74 3.43
N PRO A 7 6.59 11.90 3.10
CA PRO A 7 6.34 12.28 1.72
C PRO A 7 7.65 12.47 0.95
N VAL A 8 7.77 11.75 -0.17
CA VAL A 8 8.92 11.78 -1.06
C VAL A 8 8.47 12.03 -2.50
N ARG A 9 9.38 12.49 -3.36
CA ARG A 9 9.06 12.88 -4.75
C ARG A 9 7.87 13.85 -4.80
N SER A 10 7.01 13.74 -5.82
CA SER A 10 5.79 14.55 -5.98
C SER A 10 4.62 14.03 -5.15
N ASP A 11 4.47 12.71 -5.07
CA ASP A 11 3.27 12.04 -4.55
C ASP A 11 3.55 10.68 -3.91
N ASN A 12 4.80 10.20 -3.87
CA ASN A 12 5.14 8.92 -3.24
C ASN A 12 5.18 9.05 -1.70
N TYR A 13 4.88 7.95 -1.02
CA TYR A 13 5.12 7.80 0.41
C TYR A 13 6.21 6.76 0.68
N ALA A 14 7.23 7.18 1.43
CA ALA A 14 8.02 6.25 2.24
C ALA A 14 7.40 6.19 3.65
N TYR A 15 7.73 5.17 4.44
CA TYR A 15 7.23 5.06 5.81
C TYR A 15 8.32 4.69 6.80
N LEU A 16 8.16 5.15 8.04
CA LEU A 16 8.83 4.58 9.20
C LEU A 16 7.81 3.78 10.01
N LEU A 17 8.03 2.47 10.07
CA LEU A 17 7.31 1.53 10.94
C LEU A 17 8.10 1.38 12.23
N ILE A 18 7.59 1.93 13.34
CA ILE A 18 8.32 2.13 14.59
C ILE A 18 7.77 1.20 15.67
N ASP A 19 8.68 0.44 16.28
CA ASP A 19 8.45 -0.24 17.56
C ASP A 19 8.81 0.72 18.70
N ASP A 20 7.78 1.38 19.28
CA ASP A 20 7.96 2.34 20.37
C ASP A 20 8.66 1.74 21.59
N ALA A 21 8.55 0.42 21.82
CA ALA A 21 9.16 -0.23 22.97
C ALA A 21 10.68 -0.34 22.86
N THR A 22 11.21 -0.45 21.64
CA THR A 22 12.66 -0.63 21.40
C THR A 22 13.31 0.57 20.71
N ALA A 23 12.52 1.56 20.30
CA ALA A 23 12.94 2.66 19.42
C ALA A 23 13.61 2.18 18.12
N ASN A 24 13.29 0.95 17.68
CA ASN A 24 13.70 0.44 16.38
C ASN A 24 12.64 0.77 15.33
N ALA A 25 13.07 0.93 14.09
CA ALA A 25 12.18 1.18 12.97
C ALA A 25 12.56 0.37 11.72
N ALA A 26 11.56 -0.03 10.94
CA ALA A 26 11.75 -0.40 9.55
C ALA A 26 11.41 0.79 8.64
N ALA A 27 12.18 0.97 7.57
CA ALA A 27 11.89 1.93 6.52
C ALA A 27 11.23 1.23 5.34
N VAL A 28 10.02 1.64 4.97
CA VAL A 28 9.29 1.08 3.82
C VAL A 28 9.48 2.00 2.62
N ASP A 29 9.85 1.42 1.48
CA ASP A 29 10.12 2.09 0.20
C ASP A 29 10.98 3.36 0.35
N PRO A 30 12.21 3.27 0.91
CA PRO A 30 13.00 4.43 1.31
C PRO A 30 13.70 5.13 0.14
N TYR A 31 12.96 5.58 -0.87
CA TYR A 31 13.50 6.24 -2.06
C TYR A 31 14.40 7.45 -1.71
N ASP A 32 13.86 8.41 -0.94
CA ASP A 32 14.63 9.55 -0.44
C ASP A 32 15.26 9.21 0.93
N VAL A 33 16.39 8.50 0.88
CA VAL A 33 17.14 8.04 2.07
C VAL A 33 17.52 9.20 2.99
N GLY A 34 17.75 10.41 2.44
CA GLY A 34 18.06 11.61 3.21
C GLY A 34 16.89 12.05 4.08
N LYS A 35 15.69 12.17 3.49
CA LYS A 35 14.46 12.50 4.22
C LYS A 35 14.09 11.43 5.24
N VAL A 36 14.12 10.16 4.86
CA VAL A 36 13.81 9.04 5.77
C VAL A 36 14.76 9.03 6.97
N ALA A 37 16.06 9.21 6.74
CA ALA A 37 17.03 9.30 7.83
C ALA A 37 16.81 10.51 8.74
N SER A 38 16.46 11.67 8.16
CA SER A 38 16.18 12.89 8.93
C SER A 38 14.94 12.71 9.80
N ALA A 39 13.88 12.09 9.27
CA ALA A 39 12.68 11.76 10.02
C ALA A 39 12.98 10.77 11.16
N ALA A 40 13.76 9.71 10.90
CA ALA A 40 14.16 8.75 11.91
C ALA A 40 14.98 9.41 13.03
N SER A 41 15.93 10.27 12.67
CA SER A 41 16.73 11.04 13.64
C SER A 41 15.88 11.99 14.48
N ALA A 42 14.92 12.69 13.89
CA ALA A 42 14.02 13.60 14.60
C ALA A 42 13.11 12.86 15.59
N LEU A 43 12.75 11.61 15.27
CA LEU A 43 11.95 10.73 16.13
C LEU A 43 12.79 9.95 17.16
N GLY A 44 14.12 10.04 17.09
CA GLY A 44 15.02 9.32 18.00
C GLY A 44 15.03 7.80 17.80
N VAL A 45 14.71 7.32 16.60
CA VAL A 45 14.60 5.88 16.29
C VAL A 45 15.75 5.37 15.45
N LYS A 46 16.12 4.11 15.64
CA LYS A 46 17.16 3.42 14.87
C LYS A 46 16.54 2.59 13.76
N ILE A 47 16.96 2.81 12.51
CA ILE A 47 16.54 1.98 11.39
C ILE A 47 17.26 0.62 11.45
N VAL A 48 16.49 -0.46 11.44
CA VAL A 48 16.99 -1.85 11.56
C VAL A 48 16.50 -2.79 10.46
N ALA A 49 15.61 -2.32 9.57
CA ALA A 49 15.18 -3.05 8.39
C ALA A 49 14.76 -2.08 7.27
N GLY A 50 14.95 -2.49 6.02
CA GLY A 50 14.33 -1.89 4.85
C GLY A 50 13.29 -2.85 4.26
N LEU A 51 12.08 -2.38 3.98
CA LEU A 51 11.02 -3.16 3.32
C LEU A 51 10.74 -2.53 1.96
N THR A 52 10.83 -3.30 0.88
CA THR A 52 10.57 -2.82 -0.47
C THR A 52 9.37 -3.55 -1.06
N THR A 53 8.29 -2.83 -1.35
CA THR A 53 7.06 -3.43 -1.85
C THR A 53 7.23 -4.03 -3.24
N HIS A 54 7.94 -3.34 -4.14
CA HIS A 54 8.22 -3.81 -5.49
C HIS A 54 9.41 -3.10 -6.13
N HIS A 55 9.87 -3.61 -7.28
CA HIS A 55 11.10 -3.13 -7.94
C HIS A 55 11.01 -1.80 -8.69
N HIS A 56 9.85 -1.13 -8.79
CA HIS A 56 9.84 0.14 -9.52
C HIS A 56 10.78 1.16 -8.86
N GLU A 57 11.38 2.01 -9.70
CA GLU A 57 12.47 2.89 -9.31
C GLU A 57 12.06 3.86 -8.19
N ASP A 58 10.82 4.33 -8.20
CA ASP A 58 10.31 5.28 -7.22
C ASP A 58 10.01 4.68 -5.84
N HIS A 59 10.08 3.36 -5.71
CA HIS A 59 10.00 2.63 -4.44
C HIS A 59 11.37 2.07 -4.04
N SER A 60 12.07 1.43 -4.98
CA SER A 60 13.29 0.66 -4.73
C SER A 60 14.59 1.37 -5.10
N GLY A 61 14.52 2.49 -5.83
CA GLY A 61 15.70 3.22 -6.34
C GLY A 61 16.61 3.76 -5.23
N GLY A 62 16.06 4.01 -4.04
CA GLY A 62 16.81 4.41 -2.85
C GLY A 62 17.63 3.29 -2.20
N ASN A 63 17.39 2.02 -2.55
CA ASN A 63 17.89 0.89 -1.75
C ASN A 63 19.43 0.77 -1.73
N LYS A 64 20.12 1.10 -2.82
CA LYS A 64 21.60 1.10 -2.82
C LYS A 64 22.16 2.15 -1.86
N ALA A 65 21.64 3.37 -1.92
CA ALA A 65 22.02 4.45 -1.01
C ALA A 65 21.61 4.13 0.44
N PHE A 66 20.49 3.43 0.63
CA PHE A 66 20.06 2.94 1.94
C PHE A 66 21.05 1.92 2.51
N ALA A 67 21.48 0.94 1.71
CA ALA A 67 22.47 -0.06 2.12
C ALA A 67 23.83 0.55 2.45
N GLU A 68 24.26 1.58 1.70
CA GLU A 68 25.48 2.34 2.00
C GLU A 68 25.37 3.11 3.32
N LYS A 69 24.21 3.74 3.57
CA LYS A 69 23.96 4.51 4.81
C LYS A 69 23.76 3.64 6.05
N TYR A 70 23.19 2.44 5.88
CA TYR A 70 22.91 1.50 6.95
C TYR A 70 23.55 0.13 6.68
N PRO A 71 24.88 0.01 6.74
CA PRO A 71 25.57 -1.23 6.43
C PRO A 71 25.09 -2.40 7.30
N GLY A 72 24.76 -3.53 6.67
CA GLY A 72 24.31 -4.75 7.34
C GLY A 72 22.84 -4.74 7.79
N VAL A 73 22.10 -3.65 7.57
CA VAL A 73 20.65 -3.64 7.77
C VAL A 73 19.98 -4.43 6.64
N PRO A 74 19.12 -5.43 6.94
CA PRO A 74 18.48 -6.25 5.92
C PRO A 74 17.48 -5.43 5.08
N ILE A 75 17.46 -5.71 3.78
CA ILE A 75 16.47 -5.21 2.82
C ILE A 75 15.63 -6.40 2.36
N TYR A 76 14.34 -6.36 2.69
CA TYR A 76 13.33 -7.36 2.36
C TYR A 76 12.59 -6.96 1.08
N GLY A 77 12.24 -7.94 0.25
CA GLY A 77 11.53 -7.70 -1.01
C GLY A 77 11.22 -8.98 -1.79
N GLY A 78 10.34 -8.87 -2.79
CA GLY A 78 9.78 -10.02 -3.51
C GLY A 78 10.63 -10.60 -4.64
N SER A 79 11.72 -9.94 -5.07
CA SER A 79 12.56 -10.45 -6.16
C SER A 79 13.97 -9.86 -6.19
N SER A 80 14.87 -10.52 -6.91
CA SER A 80 16.24 -10.02 -7.19
C SER A 80 16.28 -8.79 -8.10
N ARG A 81 15.15 -8.32 -8.64
CA ARG A 81 15.08 -7.04 -9.36
C ARG A 81 15.22 -5.84 -8.41
N ILE A 82 14.90 -6.03 -7.13
CA ILE A 82 15.02 -5.00 -6.11
C ILE A 82 16.52 -4.73 -5.86
N PRO A 83 17.01 -3.49 -6.07
CA PRO A 83 18.42 -3.17 -5.84
C PRO A 83 18.82 -3.42 -4.38
N ALA A 84 20.05 -3.93 -4.19
CA ALA A 84 20.63 -4.21 -2.87
C ALA A 84 19.82 -5.16 -1.97
N LEU A 85 18.88 -5.94 -2.53
CA LEU A 85 18.13 -6.94 -1.78
C LEU A 85 19.06 -7.89 -1.02
N THR A 86 18.79 -8.10 0.27
CA THR A 86 19.50 -9.10 1.09
C THR A 86 18.60 -10.25 1.53
N ASN A 87 17.29 -10.02 1.62
CA ASN A 87 16.32 -10.97 2.14
C ASN A 87 15.15 -11.12 1.17
N LEU A 88 15.20 -12.15 0.32
CA LEU A 88 14.07 -12.52 -0.53
C LEU A 88 12.93 -13.05 0.33
N VAL A 89 11.73 -12.51 0.17
CA VAL A 89 10.51 -12.99 0.83
C VAL A 89 9.47 -13.45 -0.19
N LYS A 90 8.59 -14.35 0.25
CA LYS A 90 7.49 -14.92 -0.51
C LYS A 90 6.16 -14.75 0.24
N ASP A 91 5.08 -15.18 -0.40
CA ASP A 91 3.77 -15.21 0.25
C ASP A 91 3.82 -15.98 1.58
N LYS A 92 3.23 -15.38 2.62
CA LYS A 92 3.11 -15.90 3.99
C LYS A 92 4.43 -16.05 4.75
N ASP A 93 5.56 -15.60 4.21
CA ASP A 93 6.77 -15.47 5.01
C ASP A 93 6.54 -14.46 6.14
N GLU A 94 7.10 -14.75 7.31
CA GLU A 94 6.95 -13.93 8.51
C GLU A 94 8.32 -13.61 9.11
N PHE A 95 8.46 -12.39 9.61
CA PHE A 95 9.63 -11.94 10.38
C PHE A 95 9.19 -10.88 11.40
N THR A 96 10.15 -10.36 12.17
CA THR A 96 9.86 -9.36 13.20
C THR A 96 10.76 -8.14 13.07
N VAL A 97 10.23 -7.00 13.49
CA VAL A 97 10.96 -5.74 13.69
C VAL A 97 10.70 -5.31 15.13
N GLY A 98 11.60 -5.68 16.05
CA GLY A 98 11.33 -5.57 17.48
C GLY A 98 10.10 -6.37 17.87
N HIS A 99 9.10 -5.72 18.48
CA HIS A 99 7.82 -6.34 18.86
C HIS A 99 6.75 -6.31 17.77
N ILE A 100 7.10 -5.93 16.54
CA ILE A 100 6.16 -5.90 15.42
C ILE A 100 6.33 -7.19 14.61
N SER A 101 5.25 -7.96 14.48
CA SER A 101 5.17 -9.07 13.53
C SER A 101 4.90 -8.51 12.14
N VAL A 102 5.67 -8.96 11.16
CA VAL A 102 5.50 -8.62 9.75
C VAL A 102 5.20 -9.89 8.97
N LYS A 103 4.07 -9.91 8.28
CA LYS A 103 3.65 -10.98 7.38
C LYS A 103 3.66 -10.47 5.93
N CYS A 104 4.35 -11.20 5.07
CA CYS A 104 4.44 -10.89 3.65
C CYS A 104 3.23 -11.46 2.91
N LEU A 105 2.56 -10.64 2.12
CA LEU A 105 1.41 -11.01 1.31
C LEU A 105 1.77 -10.79 -0.15
N ALA A 106 1.93 -11.86 -0.92
CA ALA A 106 2.23 -11.70 -2.34
C ALA A 106 0.97 -11.23 -3.09
N THR A 107 1.13 -10.15 -3.85
CA THR A 107 0.04 -9.48 -4.56
C THR A 107 0.45 -9.16 -6.00
N PRO A 108 0.84 -10.17 -6.81
CA PRO A 108 1.30 -9.93 -8.17
C PRO A 108 0.17 -9.31 -8.99
N CYS A 109 0.45 -8.21 -9.68
CA CYS A 109 -0.34 -7.66 -10.78
C CYS A 109 0.29 -6.37 -11.30
N HIS A 110 0.43 -5.38 -10.41
CA HIS A 110 1.11 -4.13 -10.74
C HIS A 110 2.54 -4.41 -11.18
N THR A 111 3.25 -5.17 -10.35
CA THR A 111 4.42 -5.94 -10.75
C THR A 111 4.26 -7.38 -10.29
N GLN A 112 5.00 -8.30 -10.90
CA GLN A 112 5.00 -9.71 -10.53
C GLN A 112 5.71 -9.99 -9.19
N ASP A 113 6.49 -9.02 -8.69
CA ASP A 113 7.21 -9.11 -7.43
C ASP A 113 6.63 -8.26 -6.30
N SER A 114 5.38 -7.78 -6.47
CA SER A 114 4.68 -6.97 -5.48
C SER A 114 4.39 -7.75 -4.18
N ILE A 115 4.93 -7.28 -3.06
CA ILE A 115 4.68 -7.77 -1.70
C ILE A 115 4.02 -6.66 -0.90
N CYS A 116 2.84 -6.95 -0.34
CA CYS A 116 2.27 -6.14 0.73
C CYS A 116 2.78 -6.65 2.09
N TYR A 117 3.03 -5.74 3.04
CA TYR A 117 3.50 -6.09 4.37
C TYR A 117 2.41 -5.82 5.40
N TYR A 118 1.77 -6.87 5.89
CA TYR A 118 0.81 -6.79 7.00
C TYR A 118 1.55 -6.83 8.33
N VAL A 119 1.27 -5.86 9.21
CA VAL A 119 2.00 -5.65 10.45
C VAL A 119 1.06 -5.61 11.65
N THR A 120 1.46 -6.30 12.72
CA THR A 120 0.71 -6.31 13.99
C THR A 120 1.65 -6.19 15.18
N ASP A 121 1.17 -5.59 16.26
CA ASP A 121 1.91 -5.49 17.50
C ASP A 121 1.78 -6.81 18.29
N THR A 122 2.91 -7.45 18.59
CA THR A 122 2.92 -8.75 19.27
C THR A 122 2.60 -8.64 20.77
N VAL A 123 2.72 -7.44 21.34
CA VAL A 123 2.47 -7.14 22.76
C VAL A 123 1.09 -6.52 22.93
N LYS A 124 0.78 -5.46 22.17
CA LYS A 124 -0.50 -4.74 22.17
C LYS A 124 -1.42 -5.25 21.07
N LYS A 125 -1.89 -6.49 21.23
CA LYS A 125 -2.68 -7.22 20.23
C LYS A 125 -4.04 -6.59 19.93
N GLU A 126 -4.49 -5.66 20.76
CA GLU A 126 -5.72 -4.87 20.59
C GLU A 126 -5.58 -3.74 19.57
N LEU A 127 -4.35 -3.36 19.17
CA LEU A 127 -4.14 -2.38 18.13
C LEU A 127 -4.53 -2.97 16.76
N PRO A 128 -5.17 -2.19 15.87
CA PRO A 128 -5.78 -2.69 14.63
C PRO A 128 -4.79 -3.22 13.57
N GLY A 129 -3.48 -3.14 13.83
CA GLY A 129 -2.46 -3.46 12.84
C GLY A 129 -2.42 -2.47 11.67
N GLY A 130 -1.68 -2.83 10.63
CA GLY A 130 -1.58 -2.04 9.41
C GLY A 130 -1.11 -2.87 8.22
N VAL A 131 -1.31 -2.38 7.01
CA VAL A 131 -0.79 -3.01 5.79
C VAL A 131 -0.15 -1.98 4.87
N PHE A 132 1.11 -2.21 4.52
CA PHE A 132 1.82 -1.45 3.49
C PHE A 132 1.55 -2.10 2.15
N THR A 133 0.86 -1.39 1.25
CA THR A 133 0.29 -1.99 0.04
C THR A 133 1.05 -1.66 -1.23
N GLY A 134 2.06 -0.78 -1.14
CA GLY A 134 2.75 -0.23 -2.30
C GLY A 134 1.73 0.22 -3.35
N ASP A 135 1.87 -0.34 -4.54
CA ASP A 135 1.04 0.02 -5.69
C ASP A 135 -0.04 -1.01 -6.02
N THR A 136 -0.28 -1.98 -5.14
CA THR A 136 -1.41 -2.93 -5.30
C THR A 136 -2.73 -2.22 -5.00
N LEU A 137 -2.87 -1.71 -3.77
CA LEU A 137 -4.06 -1.01 -3.26
C LEU A 137 -3.70 0.44 -2.95
N PHE A 138 -4.54 1.38 -3.41
CA PHE A 138 -4.51 2.78 -3.04
C PHE A 138 -5.80 3.17 -2.33
N THR A 139 -5.81 4.29 -1.61
CA THR A 139 -7.05 4.81 -1.03
C THR A 139 -8.06 5.11 -2.14
N GLY A 140 -9.14 4.34 -2.21
CA GLY A 140 -10.17 4.41 -3.25
C GLY A 140 -9.75 3.93 -4.64
N GLY A 141 -8.62 3.23 -4.79
CA GLY A 141 -8.14 2.77 -6.09
C GLY A 141 -7.22 1.54 -6.03
N CYS A 142 -6.64 1.18 -7.17
CA CYS A 142 -5.62 0.14 -7.27
C CYS A 142 -4.54 0.53 -8.30
N GLY A 143 -3.44 -0.23 -8.33
CA GLY A 143 -2.37 -0.11 -9.31
C GLY A 143 -2.83 -0.27 -10.76
N ARG A 144 -2.03 0.26 -11.69
CA ARG A 144 -2.11 -0.16 -13.09
C ARG A 144 -1.53 -1.56 -13.25
N PHE A 145 -2.07 -2.36 -14.16
CA PHE A 145 -1.65 -3.75 -14.36
C PHE A 145 -0.49 -3.79 -15.36
N PHE A 146 0.69 -3.29 -14.97
CA PHE A 146 1.83 -3.21 -15.90
C PHE A 146 2.37 -4.59 -16.27
N GLU A 147 2.41 -5.52 -15.31
CA GLU A 147 2.98 -6.85 -15.50
C GLU A 147 1.98 -7.97 -15.27
N GLY A 148 0.69 -7.66 -15.17
CA GLY A 148 -0.33 -8.63 -14.79
C GLY A 148 -1.71 -8.36 -15.38
N THR A 149 -2.70 -9.03 -14.82
CA THR A 149 -4.05 -9.17 -15.38
C THR A 149 -5.12 -8.72 -14.39
N ALA A 150 -6.34 -8.52 -14.90
CA ALA A 150 -7.50 -8.28 -14.07
C ALA A 150 -7.79 -9.41 -13.07
N GLU A 151 -7.53 -10.67 -13.46
CA GLU A 151 -7.68 -11.83 -12.56
C GLU A 151 -6.67 -11.78 -11.41
N GLU A 152 -5.43 -11.39 -11.69
CA GLU A 152 -4.40 -11.22 -10.67
C GLU A 152 -4.73 -10.06 -9.71
N MET A 153 -5.20 -8.91 -10.21
CA MET A 153 -5.60 -7.81 -9.32
C MET A 153 -6.83 -8.18 -8.47
N ASP A 154 -7.83 -8.85 -9.05
CA ASP A 154 -9.00 -9.34 -8.30
C ASP A 154 -8.58 -10.28 -7.16
N LYS A 155 -7.69 -11.24 -7.47
CA LYS A 155 -7.11 -12.14 -6.44
C LYS A 155 -6.34 -11.35 -5.38
N ALA A 156 -5.52 -10.39 -5.77
CA ALA A 156 -4.72 -9.57 -4.85
C ALA A 156 -5.61 -8.73 -3.91
N LEU A 157 -6.60 -8.02 -4.44
CA LEU A 157 -7.51 -7.20 -3.64
C LEU A 157 -8.45 -8.05 -2.79
N THR A 158 -8.92 -9.20 -3.30
CA THR A 158 -9.67 -10.18 -2.51
C THR A 158 -8.83 -10.71 -1.36
N TYR A 159 -7.54 -11.01 -1.59
CA TYR A 159 -6.63 -11.47 -0.55
C TYR A 159 -6.41 -10.41 0.52
N LEU A 160 -6.14 -9.15 0.14
CA LEU A 160 -6.06 -8.03 1.09
C LEU A 160 -7.39 -7.80 1.82
N GLY A 161 -8.51 -8.02 1.15
CA GLY A 161 -9.85 -7.98 1.73
C GLY A 161 -10.12 -9.05 2.79
N THR A 162 -9.27 -10.08 2.92
CA THR A 162 -9.37 -11.06 4.02
C THR A 162 -8.80 -10.55 5.35
N LEU A 163 -8.06 -9.44 5.33
CA LEU A 163 -7.55 -8.81 6.55
C LEU A 163 -8.71 -8.23 7.40
N PRO A 164 -8.50 -8.08 8.72
CA PRO A 164 -9.47 -7.41 9.60
C PRO A 164 -9.86 -6.03 9.07
N ASP A 165 -11.14 -5.67 9.18
CA ASP A 165 -11.69 -4.43 8.63
C ASP A 165 -11.05 -3.17 9.24
N GLU A 166 -10.57 -3.27 10.48
CA GLU A 166 -9.86 -2.22 11.19
C GLU A 166 -8.42 -2.00 10.70
N THR A 167 -7.86 -2.92 9.90
CA THR A 167 -6.46 -2.84 9.43
C THR A 167 -6.22 -1.54 8.68
N VAL A 168 -5.32 -0.70 9.20
CA VAL A 168 -4.99 0.60 8.61
C VAL A 168 -4.19 0.43 7.32
N THR A 169 -4.54 1.16 6.26
CA THR A 169 -3.86 1.07 4.95
C THR A 169 -2.80 2.15 4.77
N TYR A 170 -1.60 1.75 4.35
CA TYR A 170 -0.46 2.61 4.03
C TYR A 170 -0.02 2.37 2.58
N VAL A 171 -0.38 3.30 1.70
CA VAL A 171 -0.34 3.13 0.24
C VAL A 171 0.91 3.75 -0.39
N GLY A 172 1.26 3.37 -1.63
CA GLY A 172 2.48 3.87 -2.29
C GLY A 172 2.45 5.35 -2.68
N HIS A 173 1.26 5.88 -3.00
CA HIS A 173 1.10 7.22 -3.56
C HIS A 173 -0.14 7.96 -3.04
N GLU A 174 -0.06 9.30 -3.04
CA GLU A 174 -1.18 10.21 -2.79
C GLU A 174 -2.03 10.43 -4.05
N TYR A 175 -2.74 9.37 -4.48
CA TYR A 175 -3.68 9.43 -5.60
C TYR A 175 -5.15 9.61 -5.17
N THR A 176 -5.40 9.89 -3.90
CA THR A 176 -6.74 9.79 -3.30
C THR A 176 -7.76 10.69 -3.98
N SER A 177 -7.39 11.93 -4.29
CA SER A 177 -8.30 12.87 -4.98
C SER A 177 -8.77 12.36 -6.34
N GLY A 178 -7.84 11.86 -7.17
CA GLY A 178 -8.19 11.29 -8.49
C GLY A 178 -8.93 9.96 -8.39
N ASN A 179 -8.61 9.16 -7.37
CA ASN A 179 -9.33 7.93 -7.05
C ASN A 179 -10.78 8.22 -6.62
N ALA A 180 -10.98 9.20 -5.75
CA ALA A 180 -12.29 9.63 -5.26
C ALA A 180 -13.16 10.18 -6.40
N ALA A 181 -12.59 11.03 -7.28
CA ALA A 181 -13.29 11.55 -8.45
C ALA A 181 -13.73 10.42 -9.40
N PHE A 182 -12.86 9.43 -9.63
CA PHE A 182 -13.22 8.27 -10.45
C PHE A 182 -14.31 7.41 -9.79
N ALA A 183 -14.16 7.08 -8.51
CA ALA A 183 -15.16 6.32 -7.77
C ALA A 183 -16.54 7.01 -7.78
N TRP A 184 -16.55 8.34 -7.61
CA TRP A 184 -17.76 9.15 -7.72
C TRP A 184 -18.42 9.07 -9.10
N SER A 185 -17.63 9.02 -10.18
CA SER A 185 -18.16 8.86 -11.54
C SER A 185 -18.80 7.49 -11.79
N VAL A 186 -18.44 6.48 -10.99
CA VAL A 186 -18.96 5.11 -11.10
C VAL A 186 -20.19 4.91 -10.23
N ASP A 187 -20.19 5.41 -8.98
CA ASP A 187 -21.27 5.19 -8.01
C ASP A 187 -21.47 6.39 -7.07
N SER A 188 -21.96 7.50 -7.64
CA SER A 188 -22.21 8.76 -6.90
C SER A 188 -23.30 8.69 -5.82
N LEU A 189 -24.10 7.61 -5.79
CA LEU A 189 -25.16 7.44 -4.78
C LEU A 189 -24.65 6.74 -3.52
N ASN A 190 -23.43 6.19 -3.53
CA ASN A 190 -22.87 5.54 -2.37
C ASN A 190 -22.34 6.57 -1.34
N PRO A 191 -22.85 6.55 -0.09
CA PRO A 191 -22.44 7.51 0.94
C PRO A 191 -20.99 7.35 1.42
N ASP A 192 -20.40 6.16 1.33
CA ASP A 192 -18.98 5.94 1.63
C ASP A 192 -18.07 6.56 0.56
N ILE A 193 -18.50 6.60 -0.70
CA ILE A 193 -17.75 7.34 -1.75
C ILE A 193 -17.84 8.85 -1.49
N ALA A 194 -18.98 9.37 -1.00
CA ALA A 194 -19.07 10.77 -0.56
C ALA A 194 -18.09 11.07 0.59
N ARG A 195 -17.95 10.15 1.55
CA ARG A 195 -16.97 10.24 2.64
C ARG A 195 -15.52 10.22 2.12
N LEU A 196 -15.20 9.38 1.13
CA LEU A 196 -13.90 9.36 0.47
C LEU A 196 -13.59 10.71 -0.21
N VAL A 197 -14.56 11.29 -0.92
CA VAL A 197 -14.41 12.61 -1.55
C VAL A 197 -14.13 13.70 -0.53
N GLU A 198 -14.81 13.69 0.62
CA GLU A 198 -14.56 14.68 1.67
C GLU A 198 -13.18 14.48 2.33
N LEU A 199 -12.82 13.23 2.63
CA LEU A 199 -11.50 12.88 3.15
C LEU A 199 -10.37 13.40 2.24
N ALA A 200 -10.52 13.27 0.92
CA ALA A 200 -9.55 13.75 -0.06
C ALA A 200 -9.44 15.29 -0.12
N LYS A 201 -10.51 16.03 0.21
CA LYS A 201 -10.51 17.50 0.26
C LYS A 201 -9.89 18.04 1.53
N GLU A 202 -10.19 17.40 2.66
CA GLU A 202 -9.75 17.87 3.98
C GLU A 202 -8.27 17.56 4.26
N ASN A 203 -7.70 16.56 3.58
CA ASN A 203 -6.38 16.04 3.88
C ASN A 203 -5.44 16.12 2.68
N LYS A 204 -4.24 16.66 2.90
CA LYS A 204 -3.13 16.60 1.94
C LYS A 204 -2.37 15.27 1.98
N ILE A 205 -2.52 14.52 3.06
CA ILE A 205 -1.91 13.21 3.28
C ILE A 205 -3.01 12.31 3.84
N THR A 206 -3.42 11.31 3.06
CA THR A 206 -4.48 10.37 3.43
C THR A 206 -3.94 9.03 3.91
N ALA A 207 -2.66 8.73 3.65
CA ALA A 207 -2.01 7.52 4.09
C ALA A 207 -2.14 7.34 5.61
N GLY A 208 -2.66 6.18 6.04
CA GLY A 208 -2.90 5.88 7.45
C GLY A 208 -4.20 6.45 8.04
N LEU A 209 -5.05 7.11 7.24
CA LEU A 209 -6.35 7.62 7.69
C LEU A 209 -7.52 6.69 7.38
N THR A 210 -7.28 5.61 6.66
CA THR A 210 -8.30 4.69 6.14
C THR A 210 -7.96 3.24 6.44
N THR A 211 -8.95 2.36 6.36
CA THR A 211 -8.78 0.94 6.66
C THR A 211 -9.22 0.03 5.52
N ILE A 212 -8.89 -1.26 5.60
CA ILE A 212 -9.40 -2.30 4.69
C ILE A 212 -10.94 -2.30 4.65
N GLY A 213 -11.59 -2.11 5.80
CA GLY A 213 -13.05 -2.01 5.90
C GLY A 213 -13.62 -0.80 5.17
N ASP A 214 -12.90 0.33 5.12
CA ASP A 214 -13.31 1.47 4.30
C ASP A 214 -13.18 1.18 2.81
N GLU A 215 -12.06 0.59 2.40
CA GLU A 215 -11.80 0.26 0.99
C GLU A 215 -12.87 -0.70 0.43
N LYS A 216 -13.32 -1.69 1.21
CA LYS A 216 -14.43 -2.57 0.82
C LYS A 216 -15.74 -1.82 0.53
N LYS A 217 -15.93 -0.62 1.10
CA LYS A 217 -17.18 0.17 0.96
C LYS A 217 -17.11 1.23 -0.14
N TRP A 218 -15.97 1.88 -0.36
CA TRP A 218 -15.85 2.94 -1.36
C TRP A 218 -15.03 2.57 -2.60
N ASN A 219 -14.17 1.55 -2.53
CA ASN A 219 -13.23 1.28 -3.60
C ASN A 219 -13.92 0.44 -4.67
N VAL A 220 -14.18 1.03 -5.83
CA VAL A 220 -14.91 0.36 -6.91
C VAL A 220 -14.20 -0.90 -7.41
N PHE A 221 -12.89 -1.02 -7.23
CA PHE A 221 -12.12 -2.23 -7.56
C PHE A 221 -12.29 -3.36 -6.52
N MET A 222 -12.79 -3.07 -5.32
CA MET A 222 -13.15 -4.08 -4.31
C MET A 222 -14.66 -4.39 -4.29
N ARG A 223 -15.42 -3.82 -5.23
CA ARG A 223 -16.89 -3.85 -5.28
C ARG A 223 -17.42 -4.37 -6.61
N LEU A 224 -16.71 -5.33 -7.21
CA LEU A 224 -16.96 -5.83 -8.56
C LEU A 224 -18.33 -6.50 -8.76
N THR A 225 -18.97 -6.91 -7.66
CA THR A 225 -20.30 -7.54 -7.67
C THR A 225 -21.45 -6.56 -7.50
N ASP A 226 -21.15 -5.31 -7.13
CA ASP A 226 -22.16 -4.30 -6.87
C ASP A 226 -22.88 -3.90 -8.16
N GLU A 227 -24.19 -3.69 -8.07
CA GLU A 227 -25.03 -3.36 -9.22
C GLU A 227 -24.60 -2.06 -9.91
N ALA A 228 -24.25 -1.03 -9.12
CA ALA A 228 -23.77 0.25 -9.65
C ALA A 228 -22.49 0.08 -10.49
N VAL A 229 -21.54 -0.72 -9.99
CA VAL A 229 -20.26 -0.97 -10.66
C VAL A 229 -20.46 -1.80 -11.95
N ARG A 230 -21.30 -2.84 -11.90
CA ARG A 230 -21.68 -3.64 -13.08
C ARG A 230 -22.39 -2.81 -14.14
N THR A 231 -23.28 -1.92 -13.71
CA THR A 231 -24.00 -0.99 -14.60
C THR A 231 -23.05 -0.02 -15.28
N ALA A 232 -22.17 0.63 -14.50
CA ALA A 232 -21.19 1.58 -15.01
C ALA A 232 -20.21 0.96 -16.03
N THR A 233 -19.90 -0.33 -15.87
CA THR A 233 -19.02 -1.06 -16.79
C THR A 233 -19.76 -1.77 -17.92
N SER A 234 -21.09 -1.93 -17.82
CA SER A 234 -21.89 -2.82 -18.68
C SER A 234 -21.34 -4.25 -18.74
N GLN A 235 -20.78 -4.74 -17.62
CA GLN A 235 -20.22 -6.08 -17.47
C GLN A 235 -20.90 -6.82 -16.31
N SER A 236 -20.87 -8.16 -16.35
CA SER A 236 -21.49 -9.01 -15.33
C SER A 236 -20.51 -9.95 -14.61
N SER A 237 -19.45 -10.39 -15.29
CA SER A 237 -18.37 -11.19 -14.68
C SER A 237 -17.42 -10.29 -13.88
N PRO A 238 -17.06 -10.62 -12.63
CA PRO A 238 -16.13 -9.83 -11.82
C PRO A 238 -14.82 -9.50 -12.55
N ILE A 239 -14.24 -10.46 -13.28
CA ILE A 239 -12.98 -10.24 -14.00
C ILE A 239 -13.16 -9.24 -15.16
N ALA A 240 -14.27 -9.32 -15.89
CA ALA A 240 -14.59 -8.37 -16.95
C ALA A 240 -14.89 -6.97 -16.38
N VAL A 241 -15.54 -6.90 -15.21
CA VAL A 241 -15.78 -5.65 -14.48
C VAL A 241 -14.45 -5.02 -14.05
N MET A 242 -13.53 -5.80 -13.46
CA MET A 242 -12.20 -5.34 -13.03
C MET A 242 -11.41 -4.76 -14.21
N ASP A 243 -11.33 -5.51 -15.32
CA ASP A 243 -10.63 -5.08 -16.53
C ASP A 243 -11.24 -3.79 -17.09
N LYS A 244 -12.57 -3.73 -17.17
CA LYS A 244 -13.27 -2.55 -17.68
C LYS A 244 -13.11 -1.32 -16.78
N LEU A 245 -13.21 -1.47 -15.46
CA LEU A 245 -12.92 -0.39 -14.51
C LEU A 245 -11.50 0.12 -14.67
N ARG A 246 -10.54 -0.79 -14.85
CA ARG A 246 -9.12 -0.42 -15.01
C ARG A 246 -8.91 0.39 -16.27
N GLU A 247 -9.49 -0.04 -17.39
CA GLU A 247 -9.50 0.67 -18.68
C GLU A 247 -10.15 2.06 -18.54
N MET A 248 -11.32 2.13 -17.92
CA MET A 248 -12.03 3.39 -17.66
C MET A 248 -11.16 4.36 -16.86
N LYS A 249 -10.55 3.89 -15.77
CA LYS A 249 -9.69 4.72 -14.91
C LYS A 249 -8.39 5.16 -15.59
N ASN A 250 -7.83 4.34 -16.48
CA ASN A 250 -6.63 4.72 -17.25
C ASN A 250 -6.91 5.86 -18.24
N ASN A 251 -8.13 5.91 -18.77
CA ASN A 251 -8.58 6.94 -19.70
C ASN A 251 -9.33 8.09 -19.02
N PHE A 252 -9.60 7.98 -17.72
CA PHE A 252 -10.29 9.00 -16.96
C PHE A 252 -9.47 10.31 -16.94
N ARG A 253 -10.18 11.41 -17.13
CA ARG A 253 -9.68 12.78 -17.08
C ARG A 253 -10.57 13.52 -16.10
N GLY A 254 -10.39 13.22 -14.82
CA GLY A 254 -11.03 13.91 -13.70
C GLY A 254 -10.03 14.78 -12.97
#